data_AF-A0A934DM14-F1
#
_entry.id   AF-A0A934DM14-F1
#
_cell.length_a   1.000
_cell.length_b   1.000
_cell.length_c   1.000
_cell.angle_alpha   90.00
_cell.angle_beta   90.00
_cell.angle_gamma   90.00
#
_symmetry.space_group_name_H-M   'P 1'
#
loop_
_entity.id
_entity.type
_entity.pdbx_description
1 polymer ?
#
loop_
_entity_poly.entity_id
_entity_poly.type
_entity_poly.pdbx_seq_one_letter_code
_entity_poly.pdbx_strand_id
1 'polypeptide(L)'
;MRKATVLLTMATLLVSLCLAGGAALAADKAQVLKDGADKMEALFCEAEGKSLMQNVGLFKQAGLTYQPSLVLPTKGIIACKDARQLGMLMGAYGFDANYALLFGKKKEFLAANGLMAKELAERLKMPAKLKVMPLSADELKKMAAKPDDPANREMYVKNLIANLHSSIQLAQTDAAFAGIMVDSAYGAAIQGLYVACKLGLSAGAGDKLVALFNEQIKRLDKTRQVLEVYAGDKELAATLASPKRQAVLTPALELLKAKSGKLGKDDLKKLLALVEPERAALAKKCK
;
A
#
# COMPACT_ATOMS: atom_id res chain seq x y z
N MET A 1 18.73 11.60 -61.62
CA MET A 1 19.39 11.95 -60.33
C MET A 1 18.53 12.81 -59.41
N ARG A 2 17.75 13.82 -59.86
CA ARG A 2 16.92 14.67 -58.98
C ARG A 2 15.81 13.99 -58.16
N LYS A 3 15.23 12.86 -58.61
CA LYS A 3 14.15 12.16 -57.89
C LYS A 3 14.63 11.33 -56.67
N ALA A 4 15.89 10.87 -56.68
CA ALA A 4 16.45 10.09 -55.58
C ALA A 4 16.82 10.96 -54.37
N THR A 5 17.24 12.21 -54.60
CA THR A 5 17.62 13.16 -53.54
C THR A 5 16.43 13.65 -52.72
N VAL A 6 15.24 13.79 -53.35
CA VAL A 6 13.99 14.23 -52.70
C VAL A 6 13.39 13.11 -51.81
N LEU A 7 13.47 11.85 -52.24
CA LEU A 7 13.02 10.70 -51.44
C LEU A 7 13.90 10.50 -50.19
N LEU A 8 15.21 10.73 -50.31
CA LEU A 8 16.14 10.59 -49.18
C LEU A 8 15.97 11.70 -48.12
N THR A 9 15.58 12.91 -48.53
CA THR A 9 15.31 14.03 -47.61
C THR A 9 13.95 13.90 -46.91
N MET A 10 12.91 13.38 -47.56
CA MET A 10 11.65 13.07 -46.87
C MET A 10 11.79 11.94 -45.85
N ALA A 11 12.57 10.89 -46.15
CA ALA A 11 12.81 9.79 -45.22
C ALA A 11 13.59 10.23 -43.96
N THR A 12 14.54 11.15 -44.09
CA THR A 12 15.28 11.70 -42.94
C THR A 12 14.43 12.65 -42.09
N LEU A 13 13.53 13.44 -42.70
CA LEU A 13 12.59 14.30 -41.94
C LEU A 13 11.55 13.48 -41.15
N LEU A 14 11.01 12.41 -41.73
CA LEU A 14 10.07 11.50 -41.05
C LEU A 14 10.72 10.73 -39.88
N VAL A 15 11.95 10.26 -40.04
CA VAL A 15 12.71 9.61 -38.95
C VAL A 15 13.01 10.61 -37.83
N SER A 16 13.34 11.86 -38.17
CA SER A 16 13.64 12.92 -37.17
C SER A 16 12.39 13.32 -36.37
N LEU A 17 11.22 13.39 -37.01
CA LEU A 17 9.93 13.67 -36.35
C LEU A 17 9.47 12.51 -35.44
N CYS A 18 9.70 11.26 -35.85
CA CYS A 18 9.41 10.09 -35.00
C CYS A 18 10.33 10.01 -33.77
N LEU A 19 11.61 10.38 -33.91
CA LEU A 19 12.57 10.41 -32.80
C LEU A 19 12.28 11.54 -31.81
N ALA A 20 11.91 12.73 -32.31
CA ALA A 20 11.51 13.86 -31.46
C ALA A 20 10.19 13.59 -30.71
N GLY A 21 9.21 12.97 -31.38
CA GLY A 21 7.95 12.57 -30.76
C GLY A 21 8.13 11.51 -29.66
N GLY A 22 9.01 10.52 -29.88
CA GLY A 22 9.36 9.52 -28.87
C GLY A 22 10.08 10.11 -27.65
N ALA A 23 10.99 11.06 -27.86
CA ALA A 23 11.70 11.74 -26.77
C ALA A 23 10.77 12.62 -25.92
N ALA A 24 9.85 13.35 -26.55
CA ALA A 24 8.87 14.18 -25.85
C ALA A 24 7.90 13.34 -24.99
N LEU A 25 7.40 12.23 -25.53
CA LEU A 25 6.54 11.30 -24.78
C LEU A 25 7.28 10.61 -23.62
N ALA A 26 8.56 10.26 -23.82
CA ALA A 26 9.38 9.68 -22.75
C ALA A 26 9.68 10.69 -21.63
N ALA A 27 9.93 11.96 -21.97
CA ALA A 27 10.12 13.03 -21.01
C ALA A 27 8.84 13.31 -20.20
N ASP A 28 7.67 13.27 -20.85
CA ASP A 28 6.36 13.42 -20.20
C ASP A 28 6.09 12.29 -19.19
N LYS A 29 6.34 11.03 -19.59
CA LYS A 29 6.23 9.88 -18.67
C LYS A 29 7.19 9.95 -17.48
N ALA A 30 8.44 10.36 -17.70
CA ALA A 30 9.41 10.52 -16.63
C ALA A 30 8.99 11.61 -15.62
N GLN A 31 8.43 12.73 -16.12
CA GLN A 31 7.91 13.79 -15.27
C GLN A 31 6.70 13.31 -14.45
N VAL A 32 5.76 12.58 -15.05
CA VAL A 32 4.62 12.00 -14.32
C VAL A 32 5.07 11.05 -13.20
N LEU A 33 6.10 10.22 -13.44
CA LEU A 33 6.64 9.33 -12.41
C LEU A 33 7.26 10.10 -11.25
N LYS A 34 8.00 11.17 -11.56
CA LYS A 34 8.59 12.06 -10.56
C LYS A 34 7.52 12.75 -9.72
N ASP A 35 6.55 13.40 -10.38
CA ASP A 35 5.46 14.12 -9.70
C ASP A 35 4.64 13.18 -8.80
N GLY A 36 4.36 11.96 -9.29
CA GLY A 36 3.62 10.98 -8.49
C GLY A 36 4.42 10.46 -7.29
N ALA A 37 5.73 10.28 -7.43
CA ALA A 37 6.60 9.93 -6.32
C ALA A 37 6.72 11.06 -5.28
N ASP A 38 6.84 12.31 -5.72
CA ASP A 38 6.88 13.48 -4.83
C ASP A 38 5.55 13.63 -4.05
N LYS A 39 4.42 13.35 -4.70
CA LYS A 39 3.12 13.26 -4.00
C LYS A 39 3.07 12.10 -2.99
N MET A 40 3.60 10.92 -3.32
CA MET A 40 3.67 9.81 -2.37
C MET A 40 4.54 10.14 -1.15
N GLU A 41 5.65 10.86 -1.36
CA GLU A 41 6.51 11.36 -0.30
C GLU A 41 5.73 12.26 0.66
N ALA A 42 5.02 13.27 0.12
CA ALA A 42 4.20 14.17 0.92
C ALA A 42 3.11 13.43 1.70
N LEU A 43 2.47 12.43 1.08
CA LEU A 43 1.37 11.69 1.70
C LEU A 43 1.81 10.83 2.89
N PHE A 44 2.98 10.20 2.81
CA PHE A 44 3.39 9.18 3.79
C PHE A 44 4.61 9.50 4.63
N CYS A 45 5.53 10.34 4.14
CA CYS A 45 6.78 10.64 4.81
C CYS A 45 6.71 11.92 5.66
N GLU A 46 5.69 12.76 5.47
CA GLU A 46 5.42 13.93 6.31
C GLU A 46 4.64 13.58 7.59
N ALA A 47 4.52 14.56 8.50
CA ALA A 47 4.00 14.38 9.86
C ALA A 47 2.68 13.59 9.95
N GLU A 48 1.71 13.90 9.08
CA GLU A 48 0.45 13.17 9.06
C GLU A 48 0.59 11.72 8.59
N GLY A 49 1.45 11.46 7.61
CA GLY A 49 1.78 10.10 7.15
C GLY A 49 2.46 9.28 8.24
N LYS A 50 3.38 9.90 9.00
CA LYS A 50 4.01 9.27 10.18
C LYS A 50 2.97 8.91 11.23
N SER A 51 2.02 9.81 11.47
CA SER A 51 0.93 9.57 12.42
C SER A 51 0.12 8.32 12.05
N LEU A 52 -0.18 8.10 10.75
CA LEU A 52 -0.89 6.89 10.29
C LEU A 52 -0.18 5.58 10.66
N MET A 53 1.15 5.58 10.67
CA MET A 53 1.95 4.40 11.02
C MET A 53 2.01 4.17 12.53
N GLN A 54 1.95 5.25 13.32
CA GLN A 54 1.93 5.21 14.79
C GLN A 54 0.55 4.80 15.34
N ASN A 55 -0.52 5.24 14.68
CA ASN A 55 -1.90 5.08 15.16
C ASN A 55 -2.46 3.66 15.05
N VAL A 56 -1.66 2.68 14.64
CA VAL A 56 -1.98 1.26 14.89
C VAL A 56 -2.14 1.00 16.39
N GLY A 57 -1.51 1.79 17.27
CA GLY A 57 -1.77 1.77 18.72
C GLY A 57 -3.25 1.96 19.13
N LEU A 58 -4.08 2.57 18.28
CA LEU A 58 -5.51 2.77 18.53
C LEU A 58 -6.27 1.44 18.69
N PHE A 59 -5.80 0.34 18.10
CA PHE A 59 -6.38 -0.98 18.34
C PHE A 59 -6.28 -1.37 19.82
N LYS A 60 -5.12 -1.15 20.45
CA LYS A 60 -4.93 -1.42 21.88
C LYS A 60 -5.68 -0.44 22.77
N GLN A 61 -5.68 0.85 22.41
CA GLN A 61 -6.41 1.88 23.17
C GLN A 61 -7.93 1.60 23.18
N ALA A 62 -8.46 1.03 22.09
CA ALA A 62 -9.83 0.55 22.00
C ALA A 62 -10.11 -0.74 22.82
N GLY A 63 -9.11 -1.31 23.50
CA GLY A 63 -9.23 -2.56 24.25
C GLY A 63 -9.29 -3.81 23.38
N LEU A 64 -8.89 -3.72 22.10
CA LEU A 64 -8.90 -4.86 21.18
C LEU A 64 -7.68 -5.75 21.40
N THR A 65 -7.81 -7.01 21.02
CA THR A 65 -6.75 -8.02 21.14
C THR A 65 -6.26 -8.50 19.77
N TYR A 66 -5.10 -9.15 19.77
CA TYR A 66 -4.60 -9.81 18.57
C TYR A 66 -5.43 -11.05 18.24
N GLN A 67 -5.91 -11.14 17.00
CA GLN A 67 -6.66 -12.30 16.50
C GLN A 67 -5.94 -12.95 15.31
N PRO A 68 -5.29 -14.11 15.49
CA PRO A 68 -4.57 -14.80 14.43
C PRO A 68 -5.44 -15.20 13.22
N SER A 69 -6.75 -15.33 13.41
CA SER A 69 -7.69 -15.66 12.32
C SER A 69 -7.91 -14.51 11.33
N LEU A 70 -7.50 -13.28 11.68
CA LEU A 70 -7.73 -12.10 10.84
C LEU A 70 -6.57 -11.81 9.88
N VAL A 71 -5.38 -12.32 10.15
CA VAL A 71 -4.20 -12.13 9.28
C VAL A 71 -4.25 -13.03 8.05
N LEU A 72 -3.51 -12.67 7.01
CA LEU A 72 -3.41 -13.45 5.78
C LEU A 72 -2.61 -14.75 6.00
N PRO A 73 -2.99 -15.88 5.37
CA PRO A 73 -2.21 -17.12 5.45
C PRO A 73 -0.83 -16.94 4.81
N THR A 74 0.25 -17.35 5.47
CA THR A 74 1.62 -17.18 4.94
C THR A 74 2.08 -18.29 3.99
N LYS A 75 1.26 -19.31 3.75
CA LYS A 75 1.62 -20.48 2.93
C LYS A 75 0.64 -20.70 1.79
N GLY A 76 1.19 -20.96 0.61
CA GLY A 76 0.44 -21.42 -0.57
C GLY A 76 -0.48 -20.36 -1.16
N ILE A 77 -0.20 -19.06 -0.99
CA ILE A 77 -1.07 -18.00 -1.53
C ILE A 77 -0.45 -17.22 -2.70
N ILE A 78 0.86 -17.37 -2.97
CA ILE A 78 1.62 -16.53 -3.92
C ILE A 78 1.60 -17.07 -5.36
N ALA A 79 1.78 -18.37 -5.57
CA ALA A 79 2.14 -18.96 -6.87
C ALA A 79 1.20 -18.61 -8.04
N CYS A 80 -0.09 -18.48 -7.75
CA CYS A 80 -1.18 -18.24 -8.69
C CYS A 80 -1.58 -16.76 -8.84
N LYS A 81 -0.88 -15.83 -8.17
CA LYS A 81 -1.24 -14.41 -8.16
C LYS A 81 -0.52 -13.63 -9.26
N ASP A 82 -1.22 -12.68 -9.85
CA ASP A 82 -0.62 -11.72 -10.78
C ASP A 82 0.17 -10.62 -10.03
N ALA A 83 0.92 -9.79 -10.76
CA ALA A 83 1.74 -8.74 -10.17
C ALA A 83 0.95 -7.76 -9.30
N ARG A 84 -0.29 -7.44 -9.68
CA ARG A 84 -1.16 -6.51 -8.93
C ARG A 84 -1.59 -7.12 -7.60
N GLN A 85 -2.03 -8.37 -7.63
CA GLN A 85 -2.39 -9.11 -6.43
C GLN A 85 -1.20 -9.31 -5.50
N LEU A 86 0.00 -9.52 -6.06
CA LEU A 86 1.23 -9.60 -5.28
C LEU A 86 1.61 -8.26 -4.64
N GLY A 87 1.44 -7.13 -5.35
CA GLY A 87 1.59 -5.79 -4.79
C GLY A 87 0.59 -5.52 -3.67
N MET A 88 -0.68 -5.89 -3.84
CA MET A 88 -1.69 -5.82 -2.78
C MET A 88 -1.32 -6.70 -1.57
N LEU A 89 -0.78 -7.90 -1.79
CA LEU A 89 -0.28 -8.76 -0.71
C LEU A 89 0.88 -8.12 0.04
N MET A 90 1.82 -7.45 -0.65
CA MET A 90 2.92 -6.73 -0.01
C MET A 90 2.40 -5.73 1.03
N GLY A 91 1.44 -4.89 0.63
CA GLY A 91 0.79 -3.95 1.55
C GLY A 91 0.02 -4.59 2.70
N ALA A 92 -0.75 -5.64 2.39
CA ALA A 92 -1.55 -6.34 3.39
C ALA A 92 -0.67 -7.04 4.45
N TYR A 93 0.45 -7.66 4.04
CA TYR A 93 1.42 -8.20 4.98
C TYR A 93 2.19 -7.12 5.74
N GLY A 94 2.41 -5.95 5.14
CA GLY A 94 2.93 -4.78 5.85
C GLY A 94 2.03 -4.38 7.01
N PHE A 95 0.70 -4.38 6.78
CA PHE A 95 -0.28 -4.19 7.85
C PHE A 95 -0.23 -5.32 8.89
N ASP A 96 -0.27 -6.58 8.47
CA ASP A 96 -0.28 -7.74 9.38
C ASP A 96 0.99 -7.80 10.25
N ALA A 97 2.14 -7.46 9.69
CA ALA A 97 3.39 -7.34 10.44
C ALA A 97 3.29 -6.24 11.51
N ASN A 98 2.83 -5.04 11.14
CA ASN A 98 2.65 -3.94 12.09
C ASN A 98 1.65 -4.31 13.21
N TYR A 99 0.52 -4.92 12.85
CA TYR A 99 -0.48 -5.45 13.78
C TYR A 99 0.11 -6.51 14.72
N ALA A 100 0.83 -7.50 14.20
CA ALA A 100 1.50 -8.50 15.04
C ALA A 100 2.50 -7.86 16.01
N LEU A 101 3.34 -6.94 15.52
CA LEU A 101 4.34 -6.27 16.35
C LEU A 101 3.70 -5.42 17.44
N LEU A 102 2.55 -4.78 17.21
CA LEU A 102 1.82 -4.02 18.22
C LEU A 102 1.45 -4.88 19.43
N PHE A 103 1.14 -6.15 19.20
CA PHE A 103 0.72 -7.09 20.23
C PHE A 103 1.85 -8.02 20.71
N GLY A 104 3.12 -7.68 20.41
CA GLY A 104 4.27 -8.48 20.84
C GLY A 104 4.38 -9.84 20.15
N LYS A 105 3.68 -10.05 19.03
CA LYS A 105 3.62 -11.32 18.29
C LYS A 105 4.81 -11.45 17.34
N LYS A 106 6.00 -11.65 17.92
CA LYS A 106 7.28 -11.69 17.20
C LYS A 106 7.31 -12.75 16.10
N LYS A 107 6.78 -13.95 16.34
CA LYS A 107 6.80 -15.05 15.35
C LYS A 107 5.98 -14.69 14.12
N GLU A 108 4.81 -14.10 14.34
CA GLU A 108 3.87 -13.67 13.32
C GLU A 108 4.40 -12.48 12.53
N PHE A 109 5.03 -11.51 13.21
CA PHE A 109 5.77 -10.42 12.56
C PHE A 109 6.86 -10.96 11.63
N LEU A 110 7.71 -11.86 12.12
CA LEU A 110 8.82 -12.44 11.35
C LEU A 110 8.31 -13.25 10.16
N ALA A 111 7.21 -13.98 10.32
CA ALA A 111 6.61 -14.75 9.23
C ALA A 111 6.09 -13.84 8.10
N ALA A 112 5.33 -12.78 8.44
CA ALA A 112 4.85 -11.81 7.45
C ALA A 112 6.01 -11.05 6.78
N ASN A 113 6.99 -10.60 7.58
CA ASN A 113 8.14 -9.85 7.05
C ASN A 113 9.07 -10.72 6.19
N GLY A 114 9.28 -11.98 6.57
CA GLY A 114 10.07 -12.93 5.78
C GLY A 114 9.44 -13.23 4.42
N LEU A 115 8.10 -13.35 4.37
CA LEU A 115 7.36 -13.54 3.13
C LEU A 115 7.47 -12.32 2.20
N MET A 116 7.36 -11.11 2.75
CA MET A 116 7.54 -9.86 1.99
C MET A 116 8.97 -9.74 1.44
N ALA A 117 9.97 -9.87 2.31
CA ALA A 117 11.37 -9.60 1.97
C ALA A 117 12.00 -10.65 1.04
N LYS A 118 11.41 -11.85 0.95
CA LYS A 118 11.91 -12.94 0.10
C LYS A 118 10.96 -13.25 -1.03
N GLU A 119 9.87 -13.96 -0.73
CA GLU A 119 9.00 -14.56 -1.76
C GLU A 119 8.28 -13.51 -2.60
N LEU A 120 7.69 -12.49 -1.96
CA LEU A 120 7.00 -11.42 -2.70
C LEU A 120 8.00 -10.54 -3.45
N ALA A 121 9.10 -10.15 -2.82
CA ALA A 121 10.13 -9.33 -3.47
C ALA A 121 10.71 -9.99 -4.72
N GLU A 122 11.01 -11.29 -4.64
CA GLU A 122 11.49 -12.09 -5.78
C GLU A 122 10.44 -12.17 -6.89
N ARG A 123 9.19 -12.50 -6.54
CA ARG A 123 8.11 -12.68 -7.53
C ARG A 123 7.71 -11.39 -8.22
N LEU A 124 7.76 -10.28 -7.49
CA LEU A 124 7.57 -8.92 -8.01
C LEU A 124 8.80 -8.38 -8.76
N LYS A 125 9.90 -9.14 -8.81
CA LYS A 125 11.17 -8.74 -9.43
C LYS A 125 11.65 -7.39 -8.88
N MET A 126 11.50 -7.17 -7.58
CA MET A 126 11.91 -5.92 -6.95
C MET A 126 13.40 -5.68 -7.22
N PRO A 127 13.80 -4.48 -7.66
CA PRO A 127 15.17 -4.23 -8.05
C PRO A 127 16.15 -4.49 -6.90
N ALA A 128 17.25 -5.18 -7.19
CA ALA A 128 18.32 -5.43 -6.21
C ALA A 128 18.92 -4.13 -5.64
N LYS A 129 18.79 -3.01 -6.37
CA LYS A 129 19.19 -1.67 -5.92
C LYS A 129 18.28 -1.09 -4.84
N LEU A 130 17.10 -1.66 -4.59
CA LEU A 130 16.23 -1.22 -3.51
C LEU A 130 16.90 -1.54 -2.17
N LYS A 131 17.34 -0.49 -1.48
CA LYS A 131 17.93 -0.60 -0.15
C LYS A 131 16.82 -0.72 0.90
N VAL A 132 16.37 -1.94 1.14
CA VAL A 132 15.53 -2.25 2.31
C VAL A 132 16.45 -2.38 3.53
N MET A 133 16.19 -1.56 4.54
CA MET A 133 16.84 -1.62 5.84
C MET A 133 16.00 -2.49 6.77
N PRO A 134 16.43 -3.74 7.05
CA PRO A 134 15.78 -4.57 8.04
C PRO A 134 16.12 -4.05 9.44
N LEU A 135 15.18 -4.26 10.37
CA LEU A 135 15.49 -4.12 11.79
C LEU A 135 16.50 -5.20 12.19
N SER A 136 17.49 -4.82 12.99
CA SER A 136 18.45 -5.76 13.58
C SER A 136 17.76 -6.74 14.53
N ALA A 137 18.43 -7.86 14.83
CA ALA A 137 17.92 -8.85 15.77
C ALA A 137 17.65 -8.26 17.18
N ASP A 138 18.49 -7.32 17.60
CA ASP A 138 18.36 -6.65 18.90
C ASP A 138 17.21 -5.65 18.92
N GLU A 139 17.03 -4.84 17.87
CA GLU A 139 15.87 -3.95 17.74
C GLU A 139 14.58 -4.77 17.74
N LEU A 140 14.53 -5.87 16.99
CA LEU A 140 13.40 -6.81 16.97
C LEU A 140 13.13 -7.42 18.35
N LYS A 141 14.16 -7.81 19.09
CA LYS A 141 14.03 -8.34 20.45
C LYS A 141 13.48 -7.27 21.39
N LYS A 142 13.99 -6.03 21.30
CA LYS A 142 13.58 -4.90 22.12
C LYS A 142 12.10 -4.56 21.91
N MET A 143 11.67 -4.43 20.65
CA MET A 143 10.28 -4.12 20.32
C MET A 143 9.32 -5.26 20.70
N ALA A 144 9.72 -6.52 20.49
CA ALA A 144 8.89 -7.65 20.87
C ALA A 144 8.69 -7.78 22.39
N ALA A 145 9.71 -7.44 23.18
CA ALA A 145 9.66 -7.52 24.64
C ALA A 145 8.81 -6.40 25.25
N LYS A 146 8.84 -5.20 24.66
CA LYS A 146 8.04 -4.03 25.10
C LYS A 146 7.37 -3.38 23.89
N PRO A 147 6.29 -3.97 23.36
CA PRO A 147 5.65 -3.49 22.14
C PRO A 147 4.88 -2.17 22.31
N ASP A 148 4.54 -1.82 23.56
CA ASP A 148 3.85 -0.57 23.94
C ASP A 148 4.81 0.56 24.31
N ASP A 149 6.12 0.30 24.35
CA ASP A 149 7.12 1.32 24.65
C ASP A 149 7.14 2.36 23.51
N PRO A 150 6.88 3.65 23.78
CA PRO A 150 6.80 4.68 22.75
C PRO A 150 8.09 4.82 21.93
N ALA A 151 9.26 4.67 22.55
CA ALA A 151 10.55 4.80 21.86
C ALA A 151 10.80 3.60 20.94
N ASN A 152 10.40 2.40 21.34
CA ASN A 152 10.43 1.23 20.46
C ASN A 152 9.50 1.40 19.25
N ARG A 153 8.35 2.03 19.46
CA ARG A 153 7.39 2.27 18.38
C ARG A 153 7.84 3.36 17.43
N GLU A 154 8.42 4.44 17.95
CA GLU A 154 9.05 5.49 17.16
C GLU A 154 10.20 4.94 16.31
N MET A 155 11.06 4.09 16.88
CA MET A 155 12.13 3.40 16.16
C MET A 155 11.61 2.58 14.98
N TYR A 156 10.54 1.79 15.20
CA TYR A 156 9.92 1.02 14.13
C TYR A 156 9.38 1.92 13.01
N VAL A 157 8.64 2.97 13.37
CA VAL A 157 8.07 3.92 12.41
C VAL A 157 9.15 4.64 11.63
N LYS A 158 10.24 5.06 12.27
CA LYS A 158 11.41 5.65 11.60
C LYS A 158 12.01 4.70 10.57
N ASN A 159 12.15 3.41 10.91
CA ASN A 159 12.63 2.39 9.98
C ASN A 159 11.67 2.20 8.79
N LEU A 160 10.35 2.18 9.04
CA LEU A 160 9.35 2.11 7.97
C LEU A 160 9.43 3.31 7.01
N ILE A 161 9.52 4.53 7.56
CA ILE A 161 9.63 5.76 6.77
C ILE A 161 10.90 5.75 5.92
N ALA A 162 12.03 5.32 6.48
CA ALA A 162 13.27 5.28 5.73
C ALA A 162 13.23 4.24 4.58
N ASN A 163 12.58 3.09 4.79
CA ASN A 163 12.32 2.12 3.71
C ASN A 163 11.34 2.66 2.67
N LEU A 164 10.36 3.46 3.10
CA LEU A 164 9.41 4.10 2.21
C LEU A 164 10.09 5.16 1.33
N HIS A 165 10.95 6.00 1.90
CA HIS A 165 11.79 6.94 1.15
C HIS A 165 12.61 6.24 0.05
N SER A 166 13.33 5.16 0.40
CA SER A 166 14.08 4.36 -0.59
C SER A 166 13.19 3.81 -1.71
N SER A 167 11.97 3.41 -1.36
CA SER A 167 10.99 2.88 -2.31
C SER A 167 10.45 3.99 -3.24
N ILE A 168 10.15 5.16 -2.68
CA ILE A 168 9.66 6.32 -3.44
C ILE A 168 10.73 6.83 -4.42
N GLN A 169 11.99 6.92 -3.99
CA GLN A 169 13.11 7.27 -4.87
C GLN A 169 13.23 6.32 -6.06
N LEU A 170 12.98 5.03 -5.85
CA LEU A 170 12.96 4.06 -6.95
C LEU A 170 11.76 4.28 -7.89
N ALA A 171 10.57 4.53 -7.33
CA ALA A 171 9.34 4.77 -8.08
C ALA A 171 9.42 5.99 -9.01
N GLN A 172 10.30 6.97 -8.74
CA GLN A 172 10.58 8.11 -9.62
C GLN A 172 11.06 7.70 -11.02
N THR A 173 11.66 6.50 -11.15
CA THR A 173 12.29 6.05 -12.41
C THR A 173 11.82 4.68 -12.88
N ASP A 174 10.91 4.03 -12.14
CA ASP A 174 10.45 2.68 -12.40
C ASP A 174 8.92 2.62 -12.29
N ALA A 175 8.24 2.64 -13.43
CA ALA A 175 6.77 2.62 -13.51
C ALA A 175 6.16 1.32 -12.96
N ALA A 176 6.84 0.19 -13.11
CA ALA A 176 6.36 -1.08 -12.56
C ALA A 176 6.44 -1.06 -11.03
N PHE A 177 7.53 -0.52 -10.49
CA PHE A 177 7.68 -0.34 -9.05
C PHE A 177 6.70 0.68 -8.46
N ALA A 178 6.46 1.79 -9.17
CA ALA A 178 5.41 2.76 -8.85
C ALA A 178 4.03 2.10 -8.75
N GLY A 179 3.70 1.20 -9.68
CA GLY A 179 2.47 0.42 -9.62
C GLY A 179 2.39 -0.48 -8.38
N ILE A 180 3.48 -1.17 -8.04
CA ILE A 180 3.57 -2.00 -6.82
C ILE A 180 3.33 -1.16 -5.56
N MET A 181 3.87 0.06 -5.49
CA MET A 181 3.68 0.97 -4.36
C MET A 181 2.22 1.34 -4.17
N VAL A 182 1.53 1.69 -5.26
CA VAL A 182 0.11 2.03 -5.24
C VAL A 182 -0.75 0.82 -4.87
N ASP A 183 -0.43 -0.35 -5.41
CA ASP A 183 -1.09 -1.62 -5.07
C ASP A 183 -0.89 -2.00 -3.60
N SER A 184 0.30 -1.75 -3.05
CA SER A 184 0.61 -1.96 -1.65
C SER A 184 -0.19 -1.02 -0.75
N ALA A 185 -0.28 0.26 -1.08
CA ALA A 185 -1.11 1.21 -0.33
C ALA A 185 -2.58 0.79 -0.30
N TYR A 186 -3.09 0.30 -1.42
CA TYR A 186 -4.45 -0.25 -1.52
C TYR A 186 -4.62 -1.51 -0.66
N GLY A 187 -3.73 -2.48 -0.78
CA GLY A 187 -3.78 -3.73 -0.01
C GLY A 187 -3.71 -3.50 1.51
N ALA A 188 -2.87 -2.58 1.96
CA ALA A 188 -2.76 -2.20 3.37
C ALA A 188 -4.05 -1.53 3.91
N ALA A 189 -4.75 -0.77 3.07
CA ALA A 189 -6.02 -0.14 3.44
C ALA A 189 -7.16 -1.16 3.55
N ILE A 190 -7.27 -2.07 2.58
CA ILE A 190 -8.26 -3.16 2.59
C ILE A 190 -8.06 -4.05 3.81
N GLN A 191 -6.83 -4.49 4.07
CA GLN A 191 -6.53 -5.35 5.22
C GLN A 191 -6.77 -4.61 6.55
N GLY A 192 -6.35 -3.35 6.65
CA GLY A 192 -6.57 -2.54 7.84
C GLY A 192 -8.04 -2.35 8.19
N LEU A 193 -8.87 -2.02 7.19
CA LEU A 193 -10.31 -1.85 7.40
C LEU A 193 -11.00 -3.18 7.73
N TYR A 194 -10.62 -4.27 7.06
CA TYR A 194 -11.13 -5.61 7.35
C TYR A 194 -10.87 -6.01 8.81
N VAL A 195 -9.62 -5.85 9.28
CA VAL A 195 -9.25 -6.18 10.67
C VAL A 195 -9.99 -5.29 11.66
N ALA A 196 -10.05 -3.97 11.42
CA ALA A 196 -10.79 -3.04 12.27
C ALA A 196 -12.27 -3.41 12.40
N CYS A 197 -12.94 -3.76 11.29
CA CYS A 197 -14.35 -4.11 11.31
C CYS A 197 -14.62 -5.47 11.99
N LYS A 198 -13.81 -6.50 11.71
CA LYS A 198 -13.97 -7.81 12.38
C LYS A 198 -13.75 -7.71 13.88
N LEU A 199 -12.72 -6.98 14.32
CA LEU A 199 -12.47 -6.74 15.75
C LEU A 199 -13.59 -5.91 16.38
N GLY A 200 -14.05 -4.85 15.71
CA GLY A 200 -15.16 -4.02 16.20
C GLY A 200 -16.46 -4.80 16.36
N LEU A 201 -16.77 -5.71 15.42
CA LEU A 201 -17.92 -6.61 15.55
C LEU A 201 -17.78 -7.59 16.73
N SER A 202 -16.56 -8.06 17.00
CA SER A 202 -16.29 -9.00 18.09
C SER A 202 -16.29 -8.32 19.47
N ALA A 203 -15.78 -7.10 19.57
CA ALA A 203 -15.64 -6.37 20.83
C ALA A 203 -16.88 -5.55 21.21
N GLY A 204 -17.80 -5.37 20.27
CA GLY A 204 -18.93 -4.46 20.39
C GLY A 204 -18.64 -3.12 19.72
N ALA A 205 -19.51 -2.73 18.80
CA ALA A 205 -19.43 -1.42 18.14
C ALA A 205 -19.70 -0.28 19.15
N GLY A 206 -19.25 0.95 18.83
CA GLY A 206 -19.56 2.13 19.62
C GLY A 206 -18.37 3.04 19.91
N ASP A 207 -18.52 3.88 20.92
CA ASP A 207 -17.67 5.07 21.14
C ASP A 207 -16.18 4.76 21.35
N LYS A 208 -15.86 3.59 21.93
CA LYS A 208 -14.47 3.14 22.13
C LYS A 208 -13.69 2.94 20.83
N LEU A 209 -14.39 2.79 19.69
CA LEU A 209 -13.78 2.55 18.37
C LEU A 209 -13.70 3.81 17.52
N VAL A 210 -14.26 4.94 17.96
CA VAL A 210 -14.37 6.17 17.14
C VAL A 210 -13.00 6.65 16.67
N ALA A 211 -12.01 6.71 17.57
CA ALA A 211 -10.66 7.11 17.20
C ALA A 211 -10.05 6.16 16.16
N LEU A 212 -10.22 4.85 16.34
CA LEU A 212 -9.74 3.83 15.40
C LEU A 212 -10.36 4.01 14.00
N PHE A 213 -11.67 4.27 13.91
CA PHE A 213 -12.34 4.45 12.62
C PHE A 213 -12.09 5.82 11.99
N ASN A 214 -11.90 6.88 12.78
CA ASN A 214 -11.41 8.16 12.28
C ASN A 214 -10.02 8.02 11.66
N GLU A 215 -9.19 7.13 12.21
CA GLU A 215 -7.92 6.81 11.59
C GLU A 215 -8.06 6.02 10.28
N GLN A 216 -9.07 5.14 10.18
CA GLN A 216 -9.38 4.50 8.90
C GLN A 216 -9.87 5.50 7.85
N ILE A 217 -10.59 6.57 8.24
CA ILE A 217 -10.95 7.67 7.31
C ILE A 217 -9.69 8.25 6.69
N LYS A 218 -8.72 8.65 7.52
CA LYS A 218 -7.45 9.24 7.03
C LYS A 218 -6.71 8.27 6.13
N ARG A 219 -6.60 6.99 6.54
CA ARG A 219 -5.94 5.95 5.75
C ARG A 219 -6.58 5.78 4.37
N LEU A 220 -7.90 5.65 4.32
CA LEU A 220 -8.64 5.47 3.06
C LEU A 220 -8.57 6.74 2.18
N ASP A 221 -8.64 7.92 2.78
CA ASP A 221 -8.53 9.18 2.05
C ASP A 221 -7.14 9.31 1.40
N LYS A 222 -6.06 9.01 2.14
CA LYS A 222 -4.71 8.96 1.56
C LYS A 222 -4.58 7.87 0.51
N THR A 223 -5.11 6.67 0.74
CA THR A 223 -5.09 5.61 -0.28
C THR A 223 -5.79 6.05 -1.56
N ARG A 224 -6.93 6.73 -1.48
CA ARG A 224 -7.62 7.30 -2.65
C ARG A 224 -6.73 8.30 -3.38
N GLN A 225 -6.09 9.22 -2.66
CA GLN A 225 -5.13 10.17 -3.25
C GLN A 225 -3.97 9.42 -3.94
N VAL A 226 -3.45 8.35 -3.33
CA VAL A 226 -2.39 7.50 -3.92
C VAL A 226 -2.81 6.83 -5.22
N LEU A 227 -4.07 6.40 -5.36
CA LEU A 227 -4.55 5.83 -6.63
C LEU A 227 -4.50 6.86 -7.78
N GLU A 228 -4.54 8.15 -7.45
CA GLU A 228 -4.64 9.26 -8.40
C GLU A 228 -3.29 9.97 -8.63
N VAL A 229 -2.21 9.60 -7.91
CA VAL A 229 -0.90 10.28 -8.03
C VAL A 229 -0.30 10.22 -9.43
N TYR A 230 -0.66 9.20 -10.22
CA TYR A 230 -0.21 8.99 -11.59
C TYR A 230 -1.30 9.29 -12.64
N ALA A 231 -2.32 10.10 -12.32
CA ALA A 231 -3.41 10.44 -13.24
C ALA A 231 -2.95 11.06 -14.58
N GLY A 232 -1.74 11.63 -14.64
CA GLY A 232 -1.14 12.17 -15.86
C GLY A 232 -0.71 11.11 -16.88
N ASP A 233 -0.50 9.85 -16.48
CA ASP A 233 -0.24 8.73 -17.38
C ASP A 233 -1.52 7.90 -17.52
N LYS A 234 -2.15 7.92 -18.70
CA LYS A 234 -3.44 7.25 -18.95
C LYS A 234 -3.38 5.73 -18.73
N GLU A 235 -2.25 5.09 -19.02
CA GLU A 235 -2.07 3.64 -18.91
C GLU A 235 -1.96 3.22 -17.43
N LEU A 236 -1.13 3.95 -16.68
CA LEU A 236 -1.03 3.78 -15.23
C LEU A 236 -2.34 4.15 -14.54
N ALA A 237 -2.98 5.26 -14.90
CA ALA A 237 -4.24 5.70 -14.31
C ALA A 237 -5.37 4.68 -14.51
N ALA A 238 -5.53 4.14 -15.73
CA ALA A 238 -6.55 3.13 -16.03
C ALA A 238 -6.38 1.86 -15.19
N THR A 239 -5.12 1.52 -14.87
CA THR A 239 -4.75 0.34 -14.09
C THR A 239 -4.90 0.58 -12.59
N LEU A 240 -4.36 1.69 -12.11
CA LEU A 240 -4.19 1.99 -10.69
C LEU A 240 -5.45 2.59 -10.07
N ALA A 241 -6.10 3.52 -10.74
CA ALA A 241 -7.37 4.15 -10.32
C ALA A 241 -8.60 3.43 -10.89
N SER A 242 -8.52 2.12 -11.10
CA SER A 242 -9.61 1.37 -11.75
C SER A 242 -10.98 1.59 -11.06
N PRO A 243 -12.09 1.63 -11.83
CA PRO A 243 -13.44 1.80 -11.27
C PRO A 243 -13.77 0.80 -10.16
N LYS A 244 -13.23 -0.42 -10.27
CA LYS A 244 -13.38 -1.47 -9.25
C LYS A 244 -12.82 -1.04 -7.88
N ARG A 245 -11.64 -0.40 -7.83
CA ARG A 245 -11.05 0.08 -6.57
C ARG A 245 -11.85 1.23 -5.97
N GLN A 246 -12.30 2.15 -6.82
CA GLN A 246 -13.12 3.29 -6.41
C GLN A 246 -14.49 2.83 -5.88
N ALA A 247 -15.09 1.80 -6.49
CA ALA A 247 -16.34 1.20 -6.01
C ALA A 247 -16.23 0.56 -4.61
N VAL A 248 -15.02 0.30 -4.12
CA VAL A 248 -14.78 -0.17 -2.74
C VAL A 248 -14.46 1.01 -1.82
N LEU A 249 -13.51 1.88 -2.21
CA LEU A 249 -13.00 2.94 -1.34
C LEU A 249 -14.01 4.07 -1.12
N THR A 250 -14.66 4.54 -2.18
CA THR A 250 -15.58 5.68 -2.11
C THR A 250 -16.74 5.42 -1.14
N PRO A 251 -17.54 4.35 -1.30
CA PRO A 251 -18.65 4.11 -0.36
C PRO A 251 -18.16 3.80 1.06
N ALA A 252 -16.99 3.16 1.22
CA ALA A 252 -16.42 2.93 2.55
C ALA A 252 -16.05 4.26 3.24
N LEU A 253 -15.39 5.16 2.51
CA LEU A 253 -14.97 6.46 3.01
C LEU A 253 -16.18 7.36 3.30
N GLU A 254 -17.19 7.37 2.43
CA GLU A 254 -18.44 8.10 2.63
C GLU A 254 -19.17 7.64 3.88
N LEU A 255 -19.32 6.33 4.07
CA LEU A 255 -19.96 5.76 5.26
C LEU A 255 -19.19 6.14 6.53
N LEU A 256 -17.87 6.01 6.52
CA LEU A 256 -17.04 6.38 7.68
C LEU A 256 -17.13 7.88 8.00
N LYS A 257 -17.08 8.75 6.99
CA LYS A 257 -17.20 10.22 7.15
C LYS A 257 -18.59 10.61 7.64
N ALA A 258 -19.66 10.07 7.06
CA ALA A 258 -21.05 10.34 7.44
C ALA A 258 -21.35 9.95 8.90
N LYS A 259 -20.63 8.95 9.42
CA LYS A 259 -20.74 8.50 10.81
C LYS A 259 -19.70 9.13 11.73
N SER A 260 -18.76 9.91 11.20
CA SER A 260 -17.62 10.46 11.95
C SER A 260 -16.91 9.40 12.81
N GLY A 261 -16.73 8.20 12.24
CA GLY A 261 -16.14 7.03 12.92
C GLY A 261 -17.03 6.37 14.00
N LYS A 262 -18.18 6.94 14.36
CA LYS A 262 -19.15 6.37 15.31
C LYS A 262 -20.06 5.36 14.61
N LEU A 263 -19.50 4.18 14.37
CA LEU A 263 -20.16 3.10 13.63
C LEU A 263 -20.99 2.20 14.56
N GLY A 264 -22.20 1.87 14.11
CA GLY A 264 -22.99 0.78 14.68
C GLY A 264 -22.64 -0.59 14.07
N LYS A 265 -23.21 -1.68 14.62
CA LYS A 265 -22.98 -3.05 14.13
C LYS A 265 -23.29 -3.20 12.64
N ASP A 266 -24.36 -2.58 12.17
CA ASP A 266 -24.77 -2.69 10.77
C ASP A 266 -23.89 -1.86 9.83
N ASP A 267 -23.34 -0.74 10.30
CA ASP A 267 -22.34 0.02 9.55
C ASP A 267 -21.05 -0.80 9.37
N LEU A 268 -20.60 -1.49 10.42
CA LEU A 268 -19.44 -2.39 10.35
C LEU A 268 -19.66 -3.55 9.36
N LYS A 269 -20.86 -4.14 9.32
CA LYS A 269 -21.21 -5.17 8.34
C LYS A 269 -21.20 -4.63 6.92
N LYS A 270 -21.72 -3.41 6.70
CA LYS A 270 -21.69 -2.74 5.39
C LYS A 270 -20.25 -2.51 4.92
N LEU A 271 -19.39 -2.00 5.80
CA LEU A 271 -17.96 -1.84 5.48
C LEU A 271 -17.29 -3.17 5.15
N LEU A 272 -17.57 -4.22 5.92
CA LEU A 272 -17.04 -5.56 5.63
C LEU A 272 -17.50 -6.09 4.27
N ALA A 273 -18.77 -5.91 3.92
CA ALA A 273 -19.29 -6.35 2.63
C ALA A 273 -18.55 -5.71 1.44
N LEU A 274 -17.99 -4.50 1.61
CA LEU A 274 -17.17 -3.84 0.60
C LEU A 274 -15.76 -4.43 0.49
N VAL A 275 -15.10 -4.71 1.62
CA VAL A 275 -13.67 -5.09 1.62
C VAL A 275 -13.40 -6.60 1.67
N GLU A 276 -14.33 -7.39 2.19
CA GLU A 276 -14.17 -8.84 2.35
C GLU A 276 -14.00 -9.57 1.01
N PRO A 277 -14.69 -9.21 -0.10
CA PRO A 277 -14.44 -9.83 -1.41
C PRO A 277 -13.01 -9.60 -1.92
N GLU A 278 -12.50 -8.36 -1.82
CA GLU A 278 -11.12 -8.04 -2.20
C GLU A 278 -10.11 -8.82 -1.35
N ARG A 279 -10.30 -8.81 -0.03
CA ARG A 279 -9.44 -9.54 0.91
C ARG A 279 -9.49 -11.05 0.67
N ALA A 280 -10.67 -11.62 0.41
CA ALA A 280 -10.84 -13.05 0.16
C ALA A 280 -10.12 -13.50 -1.11
N ALA A 281 -10.13 -12.67 -2.17
CA ALA A 281 -9.38 -12.94 -3.39
C ALA A 281 -7.86 -13.04 -3.12
N LEU A 282 -7.33 -12.15 -2.26
CA LEU A 282 -5.92 -12.19 -1.83
C LEU A 282 -5.63 -13.42 -0.95
N ALA A 283 -6.50 -13.73 0.00
CA ALA A 283 -6.34 -14.82 0.96
C ALA A 283 -6.50 -16.23 0.35
N LYS A 284 -7.08 -16.33 -0.86
CA LYS A 284 -7.33 -17.60 -1.53
C LYS A 284 -6.01 -18.33 -1.78
N LYS A 285 -5.88 -19.54 -1.26
CA LYS A 285 -4.77 -20.43 -1.55
C LYS A 285 -4.74 -20.80 -3.03
N CYS A 286 -3.54 -20.90 -3.56
CA CYS A 286 -3.26 -21.44 -4.87
C CYS A 286 -3.47 -22.96 -4.83
N LYS A 287 -4.01 -23.47 -5.93
CA LYS A 287 -4.16 -24.92 -6.15
C LYS A 287 -2.83 -25.51 -6.57
#